data_AF-A0A7S2KD23-F1
#
_entry.id   AF-A0A7S2KD23-F1
#
_cell.length_a   1.000
_cell.length_b   1.000
_cell.length_c   1.000
_cell.angle_alpha   90.00
_cell.angle_beta   90.00
_cell.angle_gamma   90.00
#
_symmetry.space_group_name_H-M   'P 1'
#
loop_
_entity.id
_entity.type
_entity.pdbx_description
1 polymer ?
#
loop_
_entity_poly.entity_id
_entity_poly.type
_entity_poly.pdbx_seq_one_letter_code
_entity_poly.pdbx_strand_id
1 'polypeptide(L)'
;MSDLTTTIPEKFCTPIKEGGTVPSVTFKTRVRIASDDENPFDWKDVTSEDIFKGKKVVLFALPGAFTPTCSTTHLPGYEAVYADFKEAGVDEVYCLSVNDAFVMRQWGLKQGLEEDMTP
;
A
#
# COMPACT_ATOMS: atom_id res chain seq x y z
N MET A 1 13.55 22.84 -15.49
CA MET A 1 12.36 22.01 -15.22
C MET A 1 12.26 21.02 -16.37
N SER A 2 13.03 19.92 -16.29
CA SER A 2 12.98 18.84 -17.27
C SER A 2 11.79 17.95 -16.91
N ASP A 3 10.87 17.86 -17.86
CA ASP A 3 9.69 16.99 -17.84
C ASP A 3 10.09 15.55 -17.46
N LEU A 4 9.57 15.07 -16.33
CA LEU A 4 9.82 13.71 -15.83
C LEU A 4 9.05 12.64 -16.61
N THR A 5 8.26 13.01 -17.62
CA THR A 5 7.50 12.04 -18.43
C THR A 5 8.32 11.37 -19.55
N THR A 6 9.51 11.87 -19.88
CA THR A 6 10.26 11.41 -21.08
C THR A 6 11.12 10.15 -20.89
N THR A 7 11.10 9.49 -19.73
CA THR A 7 11.95 8.29 -19.47
C THR A 7 11.19 7.03 -19.08
N ILE A 8 9.85 7.05 -19.01
CA ILE A 8 9.06 5.86 -18.72
C ILE A 8 8.62 5.24 -20.05
N PRO A 9 9.13 4.05 -20.45
CA PRO A 9 8.68 3.38 -21.66
C PRO A 9 7.15 3.22 -21.66
N GLU A 10 6.46 3.48 -22.79
CA GLU A 10 4.98 3.46 -22.90
C GLU A 10 4.33 2.18 -22.33
N LYS A 11 5.04 1.05 -22.39
CA LYS A 11 4.63 -0.23 -21.80
C LYS A 11 4.40 -0.20 -20.29
N PHE A 12 4.96 0.77 -19.57
CA PHE A 12 4.77 0.99 -18.13
C PHE A 12 3.76 2.09 -17.81
N CYS A 13 3.26 2.80 -18.83
CA CYS A 13 2.37 3.95 -18.67
C CYS A 13 0.94 3.66 -19.16
N THR A 14 0.66 2.45 -19.68
CA THR A 14 -0.70 2.11 -20.12
C THR A 14 -1.61 1.97 -18.89
N PRO A 15 -2.62 2.86 -18.71
CA PRO A 15 -3.51 2.76 -17.56
C PRO A 15 -4.31 1.46 -17.63
N ILE A 16 -4.43 0.76 -16.50
CA ILE A 16 -5.36 -0.35 -16.39
C ILE A 16 -6.76 0.22 -16.60
N LYS A 17 -7.47 -0.29 -17.62
CA LYS A 17 -8.85 0.10 -17.90
C LYS A 17 -9.79 -0.63 -16.94
N GLU A 18 -10.98 -0.10 -16.74
CA GLU A 18 -12.06 -0.82 -16.05
C GLU A 18 -12.24 -2.22 -16.68
N GLY A 19 -12.32 -3.25 -15.84
CA GLY A 19 -12.35 -4.65 -16.26
C GLY A 19 -10.98 -5.25 -16.63
N GLY A 20 -9.89 -4.47 -16.55
CA GLY A 20 -8.53 -4.95 -16.73
C GLY A 20 -8.03 -5.76 -15.53
N THR A 21 -7.05 -6.64 -15.78
CA THR A 21 -6.43 -7.46 -14.74
C THR A 21 -5.30 -6.71 -14.04
N VAL A 22 -5.18 -6.90 -12.72
CA VAL A 22 -4.05 -6.37 -11.94
C VAL A 22 -2.74 -7.01 -12.44
N PRO A 23 -1.66 -6.23 -12.61
CA PRO A 23 -0.35 -6.75 -13.00
C PRO A 23 0.18 -7.81 -12.02
N SER A 24 0.83 -8.82 -12.55
CA SER A 24 1.56 -9.81 -11.75
C SER A 24 2.88 -9.19 -11.28
N VAL A 25 2.98 -8.92 -9.98
CA VAL A 25 4.17 -8.34 -9.35
C VAL A 25 4.42 -8.98 -7.99
N THR A 26 5.66 -8.98 -7.54
CA THR A 26 6.05 -9.43 -6.20
C THR A 26 6.49 -8.21 -5.39
N PHE A 27 5.80 -7.97 -4.28
CA PHE A 27 6.12 -6.97 -3.29
C PHE A 27 7.09 -7.57 -2.26
N LYS A 28 8.14 -6.82 -1.93
CA LYS A 28 9.03 -7.14 -0.81
C LYS A 28 8.48 -6.47 0.44
N THR A 29 7.79 -7.23 1.30
CA THR A 29 7.21 -6.71 2.53
C THR A 29 8.03 -7.13 3.75
N ARG A 30 7.89 -6.37 4.83
CA ARG A 30 8.45 -6.73 6.14
C ARG A 30 7.29 -7.07 7.04
N VAL A 31 7.25 -8.32 7.50
CA VAL A 31 6.14 -8.83 8.32
C VAL A 31 6.66 -9.04 9.73
N ARG A 32 5.89 -8.56 10.72
CA ARG A 32 6.23 -8.79 12.12
C ARG A 32 6.02 -10.26 12.44
N ILE A 33 7.02 -10.88 13.05
CA ILE A 33 6.96 -12.26 13.52
C ILE A 33 6.84 -12.26 15.04
N ALA A 34 6.17 -13.26 15.59
CA ALA A 34 6.14 -13.47 17.03
C ALA A 34 7.52 -13.95 17.50
N SER A 35 8.43 -13.02 17.77
CA SER A 35 9.77 -13.26 18.32
C SER A 35 10.09 -12.21 19.40
N ASP A 36 10.91 -12.60 20.37
CA ASP A 36 11.44 -11.73 21.42
C ASP A 36 12.73 -11.00 20.99
N ASP A 37 13.14 -11.12 19.72
CA ASP A 37 14.32 -10.45 19.16
C ASP A 37 14.16 -8.92 19.12
N GLU A 38 15.29 -8.19 19.16
CA GLU A 38 15.30 -6.71 19.02
C GLU A 38 14.69 -6.23 17.68
N ASN A 39 14.69 -7.08 16.66
CA ASN A 39 14.09 -6.82 15.35
C ASN A 39 13.20 -8.00 14.94
N PRO A 40 11.95 -8.08 15.44
CA PRO A 40 11.07 -9.21 15.21
C PRO A 40 10.34 -9.09 13.87
N PHE A 41 11.10 -8.92 12.77
CA PHE A 41 10.55 -8.74 11.42
C PHE A 41 11.32 -9.59 10.42
N ASP A 42 10.57 -10.32 9.58
CA ASP A 42 11.13 -11.08 8.47
C ASP A 42 10.76 -10.45 7.12
N TRP A 43 11.58 -10.73 6.10
CA TRP A 43 11.31 -10.34 4.73
C TRP A 43 10.43 -11.38 4.06
N LYS A 44 9.26 -10.95 3.58
CA LYS A 44 8.32 -11.81 2.89
C LYS A 44 8.08 -11.30 1.48
N ASP A 45 8.13 -12.23 0.55
CA ASP A 45 7.67 -11.99 -0.82
C ASP A 45 6.16 -12.19 -0.85
N VAL A 46 5.43 -11.11 -1.15
CA VAL A 46 3.97 -11.12 -1.27
C VAL A 46 3.62 -10.82 -2.71
N THR A 47 2.94 -11.72 -3.40
CA THR A 47 2.57 -11.50 -4.80
C THR A 47 1.27 -10.68 -4.89
N SER A 48 1.05 -10.00 -6.01
CA SER A 48 -0.25 -9.37 -6.28
C SER A 48 -1.39 -10.39 -6.29
N GLU A 49 -1.11 -11.65 -6.64
CA GLU A 49 -2.08 -12.73 -6.51
C GLU A 49 -2.46 -12.97 -5.04
N ASP A 50 -1.51 -13.00 -4.11
CA ASP A 50 -1.79 -13.18 -2.68
C ASP A 50 -2.64 -12.04 -2.09
N ILE A 51 -2.49 -10.83 -2.65
CA ILE A 51 -3.19 -9.62 -2.19
C ILE A 51 -4.60 -9.54 -2.79
N PHE A 52 -4.75 -9.77 -4.10
CA PHE A 52 -5.97 -9.45 -4.85
C PHE A 52 -6.83 -10.68 -5.21
N LYS A 53 -6.29 -11.91 -5.17
CA LYS A 53 -7.04 -13.09 -5.63
C LYS A 53 -8.20 -13.41 -4.70
N GLY A 54 -9.40 -13.47 -5.27
CA GLY A 54 -10.62 -13.84 -4.56
C GLY A 54 -11.07 -12.81 -3.51
N LYS A 55 -10.50 -11.61 -3.53
CA LYS A 55 -10.81 -10.52 -2.60
C LYS A 55 -11.24 -9.27 -3.37
N LYS A 56 -12.19 -8.53 -2.81
CA LYS A 56 -12.52 -7.17 -3.26
C LYS A 56 -11.66 -6.19 -2.47
N VAL A 57 -10.74 -5.52 -3.15
CA VAL A 57 -9.72 -4.71 -2.50
C VAL A 57 -9.79 -3.28 -2.99
N VAL A 58 -9.70 -2.32 -2.07
CA VAL A 58 -9.51 -0.90 -2.39
C VAL A 58 -8.01 -0.60 -2.27
N LEU A 59 -7.39 -0.20 -3.38
CA LEU A 59 -5.98 0.21 -3.40
C LEU A 59 -5.92 1.71 -3.68
N PHE A 60 -5.29 2.47 -2.80
CA PHE A 60 -4.94 3.86 -3.07
C PHE A 60 -3.43 4.04 -3.04
N ALA A 61 -2.92 4.91 -3.92
CA ALA A 61 -1.51 5.20 -4.03
C ALA A 61 -1.21 6.64 -3.68
N LEU A 62 -0.06 6.87 -3.06
CA LEU A 62 0.44 8.21 -2.74
C LEU A 62 1.92 8.36 -3.15
N PRO A 63 2.31 9.55 -3.63
CA PRO A 63 3.65 9.80 -4.14
C PRO A 63 4.73 9.72 -3.06
N GLY A 64 4.39 9.99 -1.79
CA GLY A 64 5.33 9.77 -0.69
C GLY A 64 4.73 9.95 0.70
N ALA A 65 5.18 9.12 1.62
CA ALA A 65 4.93 9.24 3.05
C ALA A 65 5.40 10.61 3.58
N PHE A 66 4.78 11.10 4.66
CA PHE A 66 5.08 12.38 5.30
C PHE A 66 4.87 13.65 4.45
N THR A 67 4.31 13.54 3.25
CA THR A 67 3.98 14.72 2.44
C THR A 67 2.70 15.40 2.96
N PRO A 68 2.57 16.74 2.85
CA PRO A 68 1.50 17.49 3.53
C PRO A 68 0.10 17.02 3.14
N THR A 69 -0.17 16.85 1.85
CA THR A 69 -1.49 16.43 1.35
C THR A 69 -1.79 14.97 1.72
N CYS A 70 -0.82 14.07 1.55
CA CYS A 70 -1.03 12.65 1.78
C CYS A 70 -1.22 12.30 3.27
N SER A 71 -0.60 13.08 4.17
CA SER A 71 -0.63 12.85 5.61
C SER A 71 -1.77 13.55 6.34
N THR A 72 -2.46 14.50 5.69
CA THR A 72 -3.54 15.27 6.32
C THR A 72 -4.92 14.86 5.82
N THR A 73 -5.05 14.40 4.58
CA THR A 73 -6.38 14.12 4.00
C THR A 73 -6.52 12.72 3.39
N HIS A 74 -5.49 12.17 2.76
CA HIS A 74 -5.62 10.86 2.11
C HIS A 74 -5.77 9.73 3.14
N LEU A 75 -4.72 9.43 3.90
CA LEU A 75 -4.74 8.29 4.83
C LEU A 75 -5.85 8.40 5.89
N PRO A 76 -6.03 9.53 6.60
CA PRO A 76 -7.07 9.63 7.63
C PRO A 76 -8.49 9.53 7.05
N GLY A 77 -8.68 9.96 5.80
CA GLY A 77 -9.96 9.86 5.11
C GLY A 77 -10.36 8.41 4.86
N TYR A 78 -9.44 7.57 4.35
CA TYR A 78 -9.70 6.15 4.12
C TYR A 78 -9.88 5.37 5.42
N GLU A 79 -9.15 5.73 6.47
CA GLU A 79 -9.29 5.12 7.79
C GLU A 79 -10.69 5.37 8.38
N ALA A 80 -11.17 6.61 8.31
CA ALA A 80 -12.49 6.98 8.83
C ALA A 80 -13.66 6.24 8.17
N VAL A 81 -13.50 5.84 6.90
CA VAL A 81 -14.52 5.10 6.12
C VAL A 81 -14.18 3.61 5.97
N TYR A 82 -13.15 3.11 6.66
CA TYR A 82 -12.72 1.71 6.54
C TYR A 82 -13.85 0.74 6.89
N ALA A 83 -14.60 1.03 7.97
CA ALA A 83 -15.77 0.25 8.36
C ALA A 83 -16.85 0.22 7.25
N ASP A 84 -17.14 1.36 6.62
CA ASP A 84 -18.13 1.45 5.53
C ASP A 84 -17.69 0.61 4.32
N PHE A 85 -16.39 0.59 4.01
CA PHE A 85 -15.86 -0.29 2.96
C PHE A 85 -16.06 -1.77 3.30
N LYS A 86 -15.77 -2.17 4.54
CA LYS A 86 -16.00 -3.55 5.02
C LYS A 86 -17.48 -3.93 4.93
N GLU A 87 -18.39 -3.03 5.31
CA GLU A 87 -19.84 -3.22 5.18
C GLU A 87 -20.31 -3.30 3.71
N ALA A 88 -19.67 -2.55 2.81
CA ALA A 88 -19.90 -2.62 1.36
C ALA A 88 -19.29 -3.85 0.67
N GLY A 89 -18.77 -4.80 1.47
CA GLY A 89 -18.20 -6.07 1.01
C GLY A 89 -16.78 -5.94 0.45
N VAL A 90 -16.04 -4.89 0.79
CA VAL A 90 -14.59 -4.82 0.56
C VAL A 90 -13.89 -5.67 1.62
N ASP A 91 -12.95 -6.51 1.21
CA ASP A 91 -12.18 -7.34 2.11
C ASP A 91 -11.04 -6.55 2.75
N GLU A 92 -10.30 -5.76 1.96
CA GLU A 92 -9.11 -5.06 2.43
C GLU A 92 -8.92 -3.70 1.75
N VAL A 93 -8.27 -2.79 2.47
CA VAL A 93 -7.86 -1.47 1.94
C VAL A 93 -6.34 -1.35 2.07
N TYR A 94 -5.64 -1.15 0.96
CA TYR A 94 -4.18 -1.04 0.93
C TYR A 94 -3.71 0.34 0.49
N CYS A 95 -2.66 0.82 1.16
CA CYS A 95 -1.94 2.04 0.82
C CYS A 95 -0.62 1.69 0.13
N LEU A 96 -0.45 2.12 -1.13
CA LEU A 96 0.78 1.93 -1.89
C LEU A 96 1.59 3.23 -1.97
N SER A 97 2.91 3.12 -1.79
CA SER A 97 3.84 4.22 -2.06
C SER A 97 5.15 3.69 -2.60
N VAL A 98 5.97 4.59 -3.16
CA VAL A 98 7.33 4.29 -3.66
C VAL A 98 8.37 4.24 -2.53
N ASN A 99 7.98 4.58 -1.30
CA ASN A 99 8.85 4.50 -0.14
C ASN A 99 9.13 3.05 0.29
N ASP A 100 10.23 2.84 1.00
CA ASP A 100 10.57 1.55 1.58
C ASP A 100 9.69 1.20 2.80
N ALA A 101 9.73 -0.09 3.20
CA ALA A 101 8.91 -0.63 4.28
C ALA A 101 9.18 0.02 5.65
N PHE A 102 10.39 0.51 5.92
CA PHE A 102 10.71 1.14 7.21
C PHE A 102 10.05 2.52 7.30
N VAL A 103 10.14 3.31 6.22
CA VAL A 103 9.50 4.62 6.12
C VAL A 103 7.98 4.48 6.20
N MET A 104 7.40 3.55 5.46
CA MET A 104 5.94 3.33 5.48
C MET A 104 5.45 2.89 6.87
N ARG A 105 6.20 2.04 7.57
CA ARG A 105 5.85 1.64 8.95
C ARG A 105 5.88 2.83 9.91
N GLN A 106 6.97 3.60 9.92
CA GLN A 106 7.08 4.77 10.81
C GLN A 106 6.01 5.82 10.50
N TRP A 107 5.64 5.96 9.22
CA TRP A 107 4.56 6.84 8.82
C TRP A 107 3.20 6.35 9.33
N GLY A 108 2.88 5.07 9.18
CA GLY A 108 1.65 4.47 9.72
C GLY A 108 1.52 4.66 11.23
N LEU A 109 2.59 4.36 11.98
CA LEU A 109 2.62 4.58 13.44
C LEU A 109 2.38 6.05 13.81
N LYS A 110 2.96 7.00 13.06
CA LYS A 110 2.73 8.43 13.28
C LYS A 110 1.28 8.84 13.01
N GLN A 111 0.59 8.13 12.14
CA GLN A 111 -0.82 8.34 11.81
C GLN A 111 -1.77 7.65 12.80
N GLY A 112 -1.22 6.88 13.75
CA GLY A 112 -2.00 6.17 14.76
C GLY A 112 -2.45 4.76 14.35
N LEU A 113 -1.91 4.21 13.25
CA LEU A 113 -2.17 2.82 12.87
C LEU A 113 -1.44 1.86 13.82
N GLU A 114 -2.06 0.71 14.09
CA GLU A 114 -1.47 -0.34 14.92
C GLU A 114 -0.27 -1.00 14.23
N GLU A 115 0.65 -1.51 15.04
CA GLU A 115 1.97 -2.01 14.61
C GLU A 115 1.88 -3.25 13.69
N ASP A 116 0.77 -3.99 13.74
CA ASP A 116 0.56 -5.28 13.06
C ASP A 116 -0.31 -5.18 11.79
N MET A 117 -0.73 -3.99 11.36
CA MET A 117 -1.63 -3.83 10.20
C MET A 117 -0.93 -3.90 8.82
N THR A 118 0.35 -4.28 8.77
CA THR A 118 1.10 -4.46 7.52
C THR A 118 1.22 -5.94 7.15
N PRO A 119 0.76 -6.35 5.94
CA PRO A 119 0.84 -7.75 5.47
C PRO A 119 2.25 -8.21 5.06
#